data_AF-A0A507WJ34-F1
#
_entry.id   AF-A0A507WJ34-F1
#
_cell.length_a   1.000
_cell.length_b   1.000
_cell.length_c   1.000
_cell.angle_alpha   90.00
_cell.angle_beta   90.00
_cell.angle_gamma   90.00
#
_symmetry.space_group_name_H-M   'P 1'
#
loop_
_entity.id
_entity.type
_entity.pdbx_description
1 polymer ?
#
loop_
_entity_poly.entity_id
_entity_poly.type
_entity_poly.pdbx_seq_one_letter_code
_entity_poly.pdbx_strand_id
1 'polypeptide(L)'
;MTESISNNIGELVSAIINEPNSKIARQNLYQQVKNGRFFLAVHGIPLNLYNALDTNQVFVSQKLMNMPLQLAVADNGSKALLAYLDKETLDANAPNHWAIEVSGSDLLNLVILNHEFSATVLKGSMGWAGIAKEDARLLMKGYAV
;
A
#
# COMPACT_ATOMS: atom_id res chain seq x y z
N MET A 1 -9.68 24.91 20.19
CA MET A 1 -8.41 24.72 19.47
C MET A 1 -8.78 24.20 18.09
N THR A 2 -8.53 24.97 17.05
CA THR A 2 -8.78 24.54 15.66
C THR A 2 -7.67 23.59 15.24
N GLU A 3 -7.99 22.30 15.17
CA GLU A 3 -7.10 21.30 14.56
C GLU A 3 -6.77 21.76 13.13
N SER A 4 -5.50 22.03 12.85
CA SER A 4 -5.05 22.24 11.48
C SER A 4 -5.23 20.91 10.73
N ILE A 5 -6.19 20.87 9.81
CA ILE A 5 -6.44 19.72 8.95
C ILE A 5 -5.19 19.51 8.11
N SER A 6 -4.42 18.48 8.43
CA SER A 6 -3.30 18.09 7.59
C SER A 6 -3.81 17.50 6.28
N ASN A 7 -3.32 18.04 5.17
CA ASN A 7 -3.62 17.57 3.82
C ASN A 7 -2.59 16.57 3.28
N ASN A 8 -1.71 16.05 4.13
CA ASN A 8 -0.66 15.12 3.74
C ASN A 8 -0.93 13.74 4.35
N ILE A 9 -1.00 12.71 3.49
CA ILE A 9 -1.21 11.31 3.90
C ILE A 9 -0.19 10.88 4.98
N GLY A 10 1.07 11.31 4.89
CA GLY A 10 2.09 10.99 5.90
C GLY A 10 1.74 11.53 7.29
N GLU A 11 1.34 12.80 7.36
CA GLU A 11 0.92 13.44 8.62
C GLU A 11 -0.36 12.82 9.18
N LEU A 12 -1.30 12.42 8.31
CA LEU A 12 -2.52 11.72 8.72
C LEU A 12 -2.22 10.31 9.25
N VAL A 13 -1.27 9.60 8.65
CA VAL A 13 -0.76 8.32 9.18
C VAL A 13 -0.11 8.55 10.54
N SER A 14 0.72 9.59 10.70
CA SER A 14 1.29 9.96 11.99
C SER A 14 0.24 10.26 13.05
N ALA A 15 -0.82 10.99 12.68
CA ALA A 15 -1.91 11.32 13.58
C ALA A 15 -2.63 10.05 14.06
N ILE A 16 -2.87 9.08 13.18
CA ILE A 16 -3.47 7.79 13.55
C ILE A 16 -2.52 6.96 14.43
N ILE A 17 -1.21 7.01 14.20
CA ILE A 17 -0.25 6.30 15.06
C ILE A 17 -0.28 6.85 16.48
N ASN A 18 -0.29 8.18 16.61
CA ASN A 18 -0.32 8.85 17.91
C ASN A 18 -1.70 8.73 18.59
N GLU A 19 -2.77 8.74 17.81
CA GLU A 19 -4.16 8.61 18.28
C GLU A 19 -4.93 7.55 17.48
N PRO A 20 -4.77 6.25 17.78
CA PRO A 20 -5.36 5.15 16.98
C PRO A 20 -6.87 5.20 16.82
N ASN A 21 -7.56 5.83 17.77
CA ASN A 21 -9.01 5.97 17.82
C ASN A 21 -9.53 7.29 17.22
N SER A 22 -8.66 8.15 16.66
CA SER A 22 -9.06 9.42 16.05
C SER A 22 -9.89 9.17 14.79
N LYS A 23 -11.21 9.38 14.91
CA LYS A 23 -12.15 9.26 13.77
C LYS A 23 -11.88 10.32 12.71
N ILE A 24 -11.50 11.52 13.13
CA ILE A 24 -11.21 12.66 12.24
C ILE A 24 -9.99 12.36 11.38
N ALA A 25 -8.89 11.90 11.99
CA ALA A 25 -7.67 11.55 11.24
C ALA A 25 -7.93 10.43 10.23
N ARG A 26 -8.72 9.41 10.60
CA ARG A 26 -9.13 8.33 9.68
C ARG A 26 -10.00 8.83 8.55
N GLN A 27 -11.01 9.66 8.83
CA GLN A 27 -11.87 10.24 7.79
C GLN A 27 -11.08 11.09 6.80
N ASN A 28 -10.16 11.93 7.29
CA ASN A 28 -9.31 12.76 6.43
C ASN A 28 -8.35 11.89 5.59
N LEU A 29 -7.77 10.84 6.19
CA LEU A 29 -6.96 9.86 5.46
C LEU A 29 -7.77 9.23 4.33
N TYR A 30 -9.01 8.83 4.62
CA TYR A 30 -9.91 8.15 3.69
C TYR A 30 -10.31 9.04 2.51
N GLN A 31 -10.47 10.35 2.72
CA GLN A 31 -10.73 11.31 1.64
C GLN A 31 -9.55 11.46 0.67
N GLN A 32 -8.32 11.28 1.15
CA GLN A 32 -7.11 11.51 0.36
C GLN A 32 -6.55 10.23 -0.25
N VAL A 33 -6.72 9.09 0.44
CA VAL A 33 -6.14 7.80 0.05
C VAL A 33 -6.45 7.46 -1.39
N LYS A 34 -7.68 7.66 -1.87
CA LYS A 34 -8.08 7.32 -3.24
C LYS A 34 -7.23 8.05 -4.30
N ASN A 35 -6.83 9.28 -4.01
CA ASN A 35 -6.03 10.12 -4.91
C ASN A 35 -4.53 10.09 -4.57
N GLY A 36 -4.13 9.28 -3.57
CA GLY A 36 -2.76 9.12 -3.15
C GLY A 36 -1.94 8.33 -4.17
N ARG A 37 -0.62 8.40 -4.00
CA ARG A 37 0.35 7.56 -4.71
C ARG A 37 1.04 6.69 -3.68
N PHE A 38 1.16 5.41 -4.00
CA PHE A 38 1.75 4.42 -3.10
C PHE A 38 2.71 3.53 -3.87
N PHE A 39 3.66 2.98 -3.14
CA PHE A 39 4.67 2.09 -3.71
C PHE A 39 4.49 0.68 -3.14
N LEU A 40 4.53 -0.32 -4.02
CA LEU A 40 4.49 -1.73 -3.65
C LEU A 40 5.85 -2.36 -3.95
N ALA A 41 6.31 -3.20 -3.03
CA ALA A 41 7.52 -3.99 -3.23
C ALA A 41 7.14 -5.33 -3.87
N VAL A 42 7.71 -5.59 -5.05
CA VAL A 42 7.64 -6.89 -5.73
C VAL A 42 8.95 -7.62 -5.56
N HIS A 43 8.90 -8.81 -4.98
CA HIS A 43 10.09 -9.62 -4.72
C HIS A 43 10.28 -10.70 -5.80
N GLY A 44 11.43 -11.36 -5.80
CA GLY A 44 11.56 -12.64 -6.47
C GLY A 44 11.54 -12.58 -8.00
N ILE A 45 12.34 -11.69 -8.59
CA ILE A 45 12.83 -11.93 -9.96
C ILE A 45 14.16 -12.65 -9.84
N PRO A 46 14.20 -13.96 -10.16
CA PRO A 46 15.44 -14.71 -10.24
C PRO A 46 16.50 -13.93 -11.03
N LEU A 47 17.72 -13.85 -10.49
CA LEU A 47 18.81 -13.06 -11.07
C LEU A 47 19.10 -13.43 -12.54
N ASN A 48 18.90 -14.69 -12.90
CA ASN A 48 19.02 -15.15 -14.30
C ASN A 48 17.92 -14.59 -15.22
N LEU A 49 16.71 -14.34 -14.72
CA LEU A 49 15.64 -13.67 -15.48
C LEU A 49 15.90 -12.16 -15.58
N TYR A 50 16.44 -11.55 -14.52
CA TYR A 50 16.88 -10.16 -14.55
C TYR A 50 17.96 -9.93 -15.61
N ASN A 51 18.99 -10.78 -15.63
CA ASN A 51 20.07 -10.69 -16.61
C ASN A 51 19.60 -10.96 -18.06
N ALA A 52 18.49 -11.69 -18.24
CA ALA A 52 17.91 -11.96 -19.55
C ALA A 52 17.07 -10.78 -20.10
N LEU A 53 16.67 -9.84 -19.25
CA LEU A 53 15.97 -8.61 -19.66
C LEU A 53 16.91 -7.62 -20.38
N ASP A 54 18.17 -7.58 -19.98
CA ASP A 54 19.21 -6.75 -20.64
C ASP A 54 19.56 -7.25 -22.06
N THR A 55 19.13 -8.46 -22.42
CA THR A 55 19.43 -9.09 -23.71
C THR A 55 18.24 -9.21 -24.66
N ASN A 56 17.00 -9.11 -24.17
CA ASN A 56 15.80 -9.23 -25.01
C ASN A 56 14.89 -8.01 -24.86
N GLN A 57 14.58 -7.35 -25.98
CA GLN A 57 13.75 -6.12 -26.01
C GLN A 57 12.31 -6.33 -25.50
N VAL A 58 11.78 -7.55 -25.52
CA VAL A 58 10.47 -7.89 -24.94
C VAL A 58 10.53 -9.30 -24.33
N PHE A 59 10.28 -9.41 -23.03
CA PHE A 59 10.25 -10.68 -22.30
C PHE A 59 8.86 -10.91 -21.69
N VAL A 60 8.17 -11.97 -22.11
CA VAL A 60 6.89 -12.40 -21.53
C VAL A 60 7.10 -13.73 -20.83
N SER A 61 7.14 -13.72 -19.49
CA SER A 61 7.27 -14.94 -18.70
C SER A 61 6.00 -15.18 -17.88
N GLN A 62 5.43 -16.38 -18.01
CA GLN A 62 4.32 -16.83 -17.16
C GLN A 62 4.70 -16.89 -15.68
N LYS A 63 5.99 -17.02 -15.34
CA LYS A 63 6.45 -16.94 -13.94
C LYS A 63 6.45 -15.50 -13.42
N LEU A 64 6.57 -14.50 -14.30
CA LEU A 64 6.40 -13.08 -13.97
C LEU A 64 4.93 -12.63 -14.04
N MET A 65 4.01 -13.46 -14.59
CA MET A 65 2.57 -13.15 -14.57
C MET A 65 2.00 -13.08 -13.15
N ASN A 66 2.64 -13.75 -12.18
CA ASN A 66 2.31 -13.65 -10.76
C ASN A 66 3.44 -12.94 -10.03
N MET A 67 3.35 -11.62 -9.94
CA MET A 67 4.30 -10.79 -9.19
C MET A 67 4.05 -10.97 -7.68
N PRO A 68 4.99 -11.52 -6.91
CA PRO A 68 4.77 -11.72 -5.48
C PRO A 68 4.92 -10.37 -4.75
N LEU A 69 3.78 -9.85 -4.31
CA LEU A 69 3.71 -8.61 -3.54
C LEU A 69 4.06 -8.88 -2.07
N GLN A 70 4.76 -7.94 -1.45
CA GLN A 70 5.00 -7.97 -0.01
C GLN A 70 3.70 -7.77 0.77
N LEU A 71 3.57 -8.50 1.89
CA LEU A 71 2.39 -8.47 2.74
C LEU A 71 2.78 -8.40 4.22
N ALA A 72 1.91 -7.81 5.03
CA ALA A 72 1.98 -7.84 6.48
C ALA A 72 1.07 -8.97 7.01
N VAL A 73 1.52 -9.72 8.01
CA VAL A 73 0.74 -10.79 8.65
C VAL A 73 0.56 -10.43 10.11
N ALA A 74 -0.69 -10.40 10.59
CA ALA A 74 -1.01 -10.24 12.00
C ALA A 74 -0.92 -11.57 12.75
N ASP A 75 -0.83 -11.53 14.08
CA ASP A 75 -0.73 -12.71 14.95
C ASP A 75 -1.89 -13.71 14.76
N ASN A 76 -3.05 -13.22 14.33
CA ASN A 76 -4.22 -14.04 14.02
C ASN A 76 -4.21 -14.65 12.60
N GLY A 77 -3.11 -14.51 11.85
CA GLY A 77 -2.95 -14.99 10.47
C GLY A 77 -3.57 -14.11 9.39
N SER A 78 -4.22 -12.99 9.75
CA SER A 78 -4.78 -12.06 8.76
C SER A 78 -3.66 -11.42 7.93
N LYS A 79 -3.84 -11.39 6.61
CA LYS A 79 -2.88 -10.79 5.69
C LYS A 79 -3.35 -9.40 5.27
N ALA A 80 -2.43 -8.46 5.17
CA ALA A 80 -2.68 -7.13 4.63
C ALA A 80 -1.66 -6.81 3.52
N LEU A 81 -2.13 -6.15 2.46
CA LEU A 81 -1.24 -5.66 1.41
C LEU A 81 -0.39 -4.51 1.96
N LEU A 82 0.94 -4.67 1.93
CA LEU A 82 1.86 -3.65 2.42
C LEU A 82 2.17 -2.64 1.32
N ALA A 83 1.82 -1.37 1.56
CA ALA A 83 2.07 -0.26 0.66
C ALA A 83 2.87 0.83 1.37
N TYR A 84 3.79 1.45 0.65
CA TYR A 84 4.68 2.48 1.17
C TYR A 84 4.26 3.86 0.67
N LEU A 85 4.39 4.87 1.53
CA LEU A 85 4.04 6.25 1.21
C LEU A 85 5.06 6.93 0.27
N ASP A 86 6.31 6.45 0.30
CA ASP A 86 7.42 6.98 -0.46
C ASP A 86 8.44 5.88 -0.78
N LYS A 87 9.24 6.14 -1.82
CA LYS A 87 10.24 5.18 -2.31
C LYS A 87 11.39 4.99 -1.32
N GLU A 88 11.78 6.03 -0.57
CA GLU A 88 12.86 5.94 0.41
C GLU A 88 12.54 4.94 1.52
N THR A 89 11.33 5.03 2.08
CA THR A 89 10.81 4.09 3.09
C THR A 89 10.73 2.69 2.50
N LEU A 90 10.31 2.54 1.25
CA LEU A 90 10.26 1.25 0.58
C LEU A 90 11.67 0.65 0.45
N ASP A 91 12.61 1.38 -0.13
CA ASP A 91 13.99 0.95 -0.37
C ASP A 91 14.69 0.54 0.95
N ALA A 92 14.39 1.24 2.05
CA ALA A 92 14.92 0.93 3.37
C ALA A 92 14.31 -0.32 4.03
N ASN A 93 13.08 -0.71 3.66
CA ASN A 93 12.33 -1.80 4.32
C ASN A 93 12.17 -3.06 3.46
N ALA A 94 12.53 -3.00 2.18
CA ALA A 94 12.44 -4.11 1.24
C ALA A 94 13.76 -4.22 0.45
N PRO A 95 14.74 -5.04 0.85
CA PRO A 95 15.91 -5.28 0.01
C PRO A 95 15.56 -6.11 -1.23
N ASN A 96 16.29 -5.93 -2.34
CA ASN A 96 16.16 -6.73 -3.58
C ASN A 96 14.75 -6.77 -4.19
N HIS A 97 14.07 -5.63 -4.23
CA HIS A 97 12.71 -5.50 -4.74
C HIS A 97 12.68 -4.76 -6.09
N TRP A 98 11.56 -4.86 -6.80
CA TRP A 98 11.13 -3.89 -7.81
C TRP A 98 9.98 -3.05 -7.26
N ALA A 99 10.10 -1.73 -7.38
CA ALA A 99 9.09 -0.80 -6.90
C ALA A 99 8.04 -0.60 -8.00
N ILE A 100 6.77 -0.83 -7.66
CA ILE A 100 5.63 -0.48 -8.51
C ILE A 100 4.92 0.70 -7.86
N GLU A 101 4.81 1.80 -8.60
CA GLU A 101 3.95 2.92 -8.22
C GLU A 101 2.50 2.61 -8.63
N VAL A 102 1.58 2.74 -7.68
CA VAL A 102 0.14 2.54 -7.90
C VAL A 102 -0.65 3.74 -7.41
N SER A 103 -1.78 4.02 -8.06
CA SER A 103 -2.75 4.97 -7.54
C SER A 103 -3.43 4.41 -6.30
N GLY A 104 -3.96 5.28 -5.46
CA GLY A 104 -4.77 4.90 -4.31
C GLY A 104 -6.00 4.08 -4.69
N SER A 105 -6.69 4.44 -5.77
CA SER A 105 -7.79 3.64 -6.30
C SER A 105 -7.36 2.22 -6.68
N ASP A 106 -6.19 2.08 -7.32
CA ASP A 106 -5.69 0.75 -7.71
C ASP A 106 -5.28 -0.05 -6.48
N LEU A 107 -4.63 0.58 -5.50
CA LEU A 107 -4.30 -0.05 -4.22
C LEU A 107 -5.55 -0.60 -3.53
N LEU A 108 -6.60 0.22 -3.39
CA LEU A 108 -7.85 -0.21 -2.78
C LEU A 108 -8.52 -1.34 -3.58
N ASN A 109 -8.51 -1.25 -4.91
CA ASN A 109 -9.04 -2.31 -5.78
C ASN A 109 -8.28 -3.63 -5.60
N LEU A 110 -6.95 -3.61 -5.51
CA LEU A 110 -6.13 -4.81 -5.28
C LEU A 110 -6.53 -5.51 -3.98
N VAL A 111 -6.77 -4.75 -2.91
CA VAL A 111 -7.27 -5.28 -1.63
C VAL A 111 -8.64 -5.91 -1.81
N ILE A 112 -9.57 -5.20 -2.46
CA ILE A 112 -10.97 -5.64 -2.61
C ILE A 112 -11.06 -6.93 -3.44
N LEU A 113 -10.31 -7.00 -4.55
CA LEU A 113 -10.38 -8.10 -5.52
C LEU A 113 -9.68 -9.37 -5.04
N ASN A 114 -8.65 -9.25 -4.21
CA ASN A 114 -7.91 -10.41 -3.72
C ASN A 114 -8.55 -10.96 -2.43
N HIS A 115 -9.05 -12.20 -2.48
CA HIS A 115 -9.71 -12.85 -1.34
C HIS A 115 -8.83 -13.03 -0.10
N GLU A 116 -7.51 -13.08 -0.24
CA GLU A 116 -6.59 -13.34 0.86
C GLU A 116 -6.33 -12.10 1.75
N PHE A 117 -6.57 -10.89 1.25
CA PHE A 117 -6.29 -9.67 2.01
C PHE A 117 -7.45 -9.28 2.92
N SER A 118 -7.18 -9.03 4.19
CA SER A 118 -8.13 -8.44 5.13
C SER A 118 -8.02 -6.91 5.18
N ALA A 119 -6.91 -6.34 4.71
CA ALA A 119 -6.62 -4.91 4.78
C ALA A 119 -5.52 -4.49 3.79
N THR A 120 -5.24 -3.19 3.72
CA THR A 120 -3.92 -2.66 3.33
C THR A 120 -3.28 -1.91 4.50
N VAL A 121 -1.96 -1.95 4.57
CA VAL A 121 -1.15 -1.17 5.52
C VAL A 121 -0.39 -0.12 4.74
N LEU A 122 -0.54 1.14 5.14
CA LEU A 122 0.21 2.28 4.64
C LEU A 122 1.41 2.53 5.56
N LYS A 123 2.62 2.26 5.08
CA LYS A 123 3.88 2.39 5.80
C LYS A 123 4.62 3.66 5.36
N GLY A 124 4.91 4.55 6.31
CA GLY A 124 5.81 5.68 6.14
C GLY A 124 7.03 5.57 7.07
N SER A 125 7.91 6.55 7.02
CA SER A 125 9.07 6.66 7.92
C SER A 125 8.65 6.70 9.40
N MET A 126 7.52 7.33 9.70
CA MET A 126 7.02 7.51 11.08
C MET A 126 6.22 6.33 11.66
N GLY A 127 5.95 5.29 10.86
CA GLY A 127 5.21 4.11 11.30
C GLY A 127 4.22 3.63 10.24
N TRP A 128 3.08 3.09 10.65
CA TRP A 128 2.08 2.55 9.73
C TRP A 128 0.64 2.76 10.20
N ALA A 129 -0.29 2.80 9.25
CA ALA A 129 -1.73 2.79 9.49
C ALA A 129 -2.43 1.78 8.60
N GLY A 130 -3.40 1.04 9.15
CA GLY A 130 -4.19 0.06 8.42
C GLY A 130 -5.53 0.61 7.92
N ILE A 131 -5.94 0.15 6.73
CA ILE A 131 -7.27 0.35 6.15
C ILE A 131 -7.89 -1.04 5.95
N ALA A 132 -8.94 -1.35 6.70
CA ALA A 132 -9.64 -2.62 6.59
C ALA A 132 -10.28 -2.78 5.20
N LYS A 133 -10.44 -4.02 4.73
CA LYS A 133 -11.09 -4.32 3.43
C LYS A 133 -12.52 -3.78 3.39
N GLU A 134 -13.24 -3.83 4.50
CA GLU A 134 -14.58 -3.29 4.64
C GLU A 134 -14.59 -1.77 4.39
N ASP A 135 -13.64 -1.05 4.98
CA ASP A 135 -13.47 0.38 4.75
C ASP A 135 -13.07 0.66 3.30
N ALA A 136 -12.14 -0.10 2.72
CA ALA A 136 -11.75 0.02 1.32
C ALA A 136 -12.96 -0.11 0.37
N ARG A 137 -13.87 -1.05 0.64
CA ARG A 137 -15.12 -1.21 -0.13
C ARG A 137 -16.01 0.03 -0.05
N LEU A 138 -16.12 0.64 1.14
CA LEU A 138 -16.91 1.87 1.33
C LEU A 138 -16.29 3.04 0.55
N LEU A 139 -14.96 3.16 0.56
CA LEU A 139 -14.23 4.21 -0.17
C LEU A 139 -14.37 4.07 -1.69
N MET A 140 -14.35 2.83 -2.21
CA MET A 140 -14.47 2.59 -3.65
C MET A 140 -15.91 2.71 -4.17
N LYS A 141 -16.93 2.40 -3.36
CA LYS A 141 -18.35 2.59 -3.73
C LYS A 141 -18.78 4.06 -3.78
N GLY A 142 -17.92 4.98 -3.35
CA GLY A 142 -18.21 6.41 -3.39
C GLY A 142 -19.22 6.83 -2.32
N TYR A 143 -18.97 6.49 -1.05
CA TYR A 143 -19.54 7.28 0.03
C TYR A 143 -18.96 8.70 -0.05
N ALA A 144 -19.61 9.52 -0.88
CA ALA A 144 -19.80 10.92 -0.62
C ALA A 144 -20.44 11.01 0.77
N VAL A 145 -19.71 11.62 1.70
CA VAL A 145 -20.34 12.23 2.88
C VAL A 145 -21.09 13.46 2.40
#